data_AF-A0A6N8U2J9-F1
#
_entry.id   AF-A0A6N8U2J9-F1
#
_cell.length_a   1.000
_cell.length_b   1.000
_cell.length_c   1.000
_cell.angle_alpha   90.00
_cell.angle_beta   90.00
_cell.angle_gamma   90.00
#
_symmetry.space_group_name_H-M   'P 1'
#
loop_
_entity.id
_entity.type
_entity.pdbx_description
1 polymer ?
#
loop_
_entity_poly.entity_id
_entity_poly.type
_entity_poly.pdbx_seq_one_letter_code
_entity_poly.pdbx_strand_id
1 'polypeptide(L)'
;MYGNQISMGDAFTITIFSMLLVFSALIIISYFIDLVAMMVNRKKKPAAEPVSAVPAEASVPDTDDTELIAVLAAAVAATSGKSLDSFIVRSARRADRAKSPWEQAALRDLMR
;
A
#
# COMPACT_ATOMS: atom_id res chain seq x y z
N MET A 1 -49.56 -25.69 1.71
CA MET A 1 -48.35 -26.53 1.77
C MET A 1 -47.79 -26.66 0.38
N TYR A 2 -46.90 -25.75 -0.01
CA TYR A 2 -46.13 -25.91 -1.24
C TYR A 2 -44.77 -26.44 -0.82
N GLY A 3 -44.65 -27.76 -0.76
CA GLY A 3 -43.34 -28.39 -0.75
C GLY A 3 -42.69 -28.00 -2.07
N ASN A 4 -41.75 -27.05 -2.02
CA ASN A 4 -40.87 -26.75 -3.15
C ASN A 4 -40.14 -28.05 -3.47
N GLN A 5 -40.64 -28.75 -4.49
CA GLN A 5 -39.94 -29.87 -5.11
C GLN A 5 -38.72 -29.26 -5.77
N ILE A 6 -37.60 -29.21 -5.04
CA ILE A 6 -36.30 -28.87 -5.62
C ILE A 6 -36.05 -29.97 -6.64
N SER A 7 -36.23 -29.64 -7.92
CA SER A 7 -36.03 -30.61 -8.98
C SER A 7 -34.57 -31.02 -8.99
N MET A 8 -34.25 -32.29 -9.26
CA MET A 8 -32.87 -32.75 -9.37
C MET A 8 -32.07 -31.90 -10.38
N GLY A 9 -32.76 -31.32 -11.38
CA GLY A 9 -32.19 -30.34 -12.30
C GLY A 9 -31.74 -29.03 -11.64
N ASP A 10 -32.51 -28.51 -10.68
CA ASP A 10 -32.17 -27.27 -9.97
C ASP A 10 -30.90 -27.44 -9.13
N ALA A 11 -30.76 -28.60 -8.46
CA ALA A 11 -29.57 -28.93 -7.69
C ALA A 11 -28.31 -29.01 -8.59
N PHE A 12 -28.46 -29.55 -9.80
CA PHE A 12 -27.38 -29.61 -10.79
C PHE A 12 -26.98 -28.21 -11.28
N THR A 13 -27.95 -27.36 -11.57
CA THR A 13 -27.71 -25.96 -11.95
C THR A 13 -27.00 -25.19 -10.84
N ILE A 14 -27.43 -25.34 -9.59
CA ILE A 14 -26.79 -24.68 -8.43
C ILE A 14 -25.34 -25.14 -8.26
N THR A 15 -25.07 -26.43 -8.46
CA THR A 15 -23.71 -26.99 -8.33
C THR A 15 -22.77 -26.43 -9.40
N ILE A 16 -23.21 -26.41 -10.66
CA ILE A 16 -22.41 -25.84 -11.76
C ILE A 16 -22.22 -24.33 -11.56
N PHE A 17 -23.28 -23.62 -11.19
CA PHE A 17 -23.22 -22.18 -10.97
C PHE A 17 -22.27 -21.84 -9.80
N SER A 18 -22.33 -22.60 -8.70
CA SER A 18 -21.41 -22.45 -7.57
C SER A 18 -19.96 -22.71 -7.96
N MET A 19 -19.70 -23.77 -8.73
CA MET A 19 -18.37 -24.08 -9.24
C MET A 19 -17.84 -22.94 -10.12
N LEU A 20 -18.64 -22.47 -11.08
CA LEU A 20 -18.28 -21.35 -11.95
C LEU A 20 -18.06 -20.05 -11.17
N LEU A 21 -18.89 -19.77 -10.18
CA LEU A 21 -18.78 -18.58 -9.35
C LEU A 21 -17.45 -18.58 -8.58
N VAL A 22 -17.04 -19.71 -8.00
CA VAL A 22 -15.76 -19.83 -7.30
C VAL A 22 -14.59 -19.62 -8.26
N PHE A 23 -14.60 -20.28 -9.42
CA PHE A 23 -13.57 -20.08 -10.45
C PHE A 23 -13.52 -18.62 -10.93
N SER A 24 -14.68 -18.01 -11.18
CA SER A 24 -14.79 -16.62 -11.59
C SER A 24 -14.27 -15.67 -10.51
N ALA A 25 -14.61 -15.90 -9.24
CA ALA A 25 -14.11 -15.10 -8.12
C ALA A 25 -12.58 -15.14 -8.02
N LEU A 26 -11.96 -16.31 -8.17
CA LEU A 26 -10.50 -16.45 -8.18
C LEU A 26 -9.87 -15.66 -9.34
N ILE A 27 -10.43 -15.77 -10.55
CA ILE A 27 -9.94 -15.03 -11.73
C ILE A 27 -10.06 -13.52 -11.52
N ILE A 28 -11.21 -13.07 -11.00
CA ILE A 28 -11.47 -11.66 -10.72
C ILE A 28 -10.44 -11.13 -9.72
N ILE A 29 -10.22 -11.82 -8.59
CA ILE A 29 -9.25 -11.39 -7.57
C ILE A 29 -7.82 -11.37 -8.14
N SER A 30 -7.43 -12.40 -8.91
CA SER A 30 -6.13 -12.42 -9.59
C SER A 30 -5.95 -11.20 -10.51
N TYR A 31 -6.97 -10.89 -11.31
CA TYR A 31 -6.93 -9.75 -12.23
C TYR A 31 -6.86 -8.41 -11.49
N PHE A 32 -7.57 -8.27 -10.36
CA PHE A 32 -7.46 -7.09 -9.51
C PHE A 32 -6.04 -6.90 -8.98
N ILE A 33 -5.39 -7.98 -8.52
CA ILE A 33 -3.99 -7.94 -8.05
C ILE A 33 -3.07 -7.53 -9.20
N ASP A 34 -3.22 -8.11 -10.40
CA ASP A 34 -2.41 -7.77 -11.56
C ASP A 34 -2.61 -6.32 -12.04
N LEU A 35 -3.84 -5.81 -11.98
CA LEU A 35 -4.16 -4.42 -12.33
C LEU A 35 -3.49 -3.43 -11.37
N VAL A 36 -3.59 -3.71 -10.06
CA VAL A 36 -2.92 -2.90 -9.03
C VAL A 36 -1.40 -3.02 -9.16
N ALA A 37 -0.88 -4.23 -9.38
CA ALA A 37 0.53 -4.46 -9.61
C ALA A 37 1.03 -3.69 -10.85
N MET A 38 0.28 -3.67 -11.95
CA MET A 38 0.62 -2.91 -13.15
C MET A 38 0.58 -1.39 -12.91
N MET A 39 -0.40 -0.90 -12.15
CA MET A 39 -0.49 0.51 -11.78
C MET A 39 0.68 0.94 -10.88
N VAL A 40 1.14 0.06 -9.99
CA VAL A 40 2.31 0.29 -9.12
C VAL A 40 3.63 0.15 -9.90
N ASN A 41 3.77 -0.86 -10.76
CA ASN A 41 4.99 -1.10 -11.54
C ASN A 41 5.23 -0.05 -12.63
N ARG A 42 4.20 0.69 -13.08
CA ARG A 42 4.40 1.84 -13.98
C ARG A 42 5.21 2.98 -13.36
N LYS A 43 5.47 2.96 -12.04
CA LYS A 43 6.40 3.89 -11.39
C LYS A 43 7.87 3.45 -11.45
N LYS A 44 8.21 2.27 -11.95
CA LYS A 44 9.62 1.83 -12.06
C LYS A 44 10.12 1.90 -13.50
N LYS A 45 10.63 3.08 -13.86
CA LYS A 45 11.40 3.27 -15.09
C LYS A 45 12.66 2.39 -15.05
N PRO A 46 13.09 1.77 -16.17
CA PRO A 46 14.34 1.01 -16.20
C PRO A 46 15.50 1.99 -16.06
N ALA A 47 16.33 1.81 -15.03
CA ALA A 47 17.55 2.58 -14.86
C ALA A 47 18.59 2.04 -15.86
N ALA A 48 18.88 2.87 -16.86
CA ALA A 48 20.02 2.69 -17.75
C ALA A 48 21.34 2.99 -17.01
N GLU A 49 22.39 2.35 -17.52
CA GLU A 49 23.78 2.26 -17.08
C GLU A 49 24.54 3.59 -16.82
N PRO A 50 25.74 3.51 -16.18
CA PRO A 50 26.29 4.56 -15.33
C PRO A 50 27.19 5.53 -16.10
N VAL A 51 27.14 6.82 -15.75
CA VAL A 51 28.13 7.80 -16.22
C VAL A 51 28.56 8.75 -15.10
N SER A 52 29.83 8.57 -14.73
CA SER A 52 30.85 9.57 -14.35
C SER A 52 30.62 10.53 -13.19
N ALA A 53 31.64 10.57 -12.34
CA ALA A 53 31.77 11.31 -11.09
C ALA A 53 31.98 12.82 -11.27
N VAL A 54 31.36 13.62 -10.38
CA VAL A 54 31.82 14.96 -9.98
C VAL A 54 31.50 15.18 -8.47
N PRO A 55 32.35 15.83 -7.66
CA PRO A 55 32.39 15.64 -6.20
C PRO A 55 31.31 16.32 -5.34
N ALA A 56 30.80 15.53 -4.39
CA ALA A 56 30.28 15.84 -3.05
C ALA A 56 29.95 17.30 -2.70
N GLU A 57 28.71 17.70 -2.99
CA GLU A 57 27.93 18.48 -2.02
C GLU A 57 27.22 17.46 -1.12
N ALA A 58 27.13 17.73 0.18
CA ALA A 58 26.52 16.84 1.15
C ALA A 58 25.01 16.70 0.86
N SER A 59 24.68 15.85 -0.10
CA SER A 59 23.36 15.31 -0.34
C SER A 59 22.98 14.58 0.95
N VAL A 60 22.17 15.26 1.75
CA VAL A 60 21.16 14.57 2.55
C VAL A 60 20.53 13.59 1.57
N PRO A 61 20.52 12.27 1.86
CA PRO A 61 19.97 11.32 0.90
C PRO A 61 18.62 11.87 0.46
N ASP A 62 18.45 12.06 -0.86
CA ASP A 62 17.17 12.31 -1.50
C ASP A 62 16.36 11.05 -1.28
N THR A 63 15.92 10.90 -0.04
CA THR A 63 14.87 9.99 0.33
C THR A 63 13.67 10.75 -0.19
N ASP A 64 13.09 10.25 -1.28
CA ASP A 64 11.91 10.79 -1.94
C ASP A 64 10.69 10.67 -1.00
N ASP A 65 10.78 11.33 0.14
CA ASP A 65 9.78 11.39 1.20
C ASP A 65 8.78 12.52 0.92
N THR A 66 8.61 12.91 -0.35
CA THR A 66 7.67 13.95 -0.78
C THR A 66 6.24 13.62 -0.33
N GLU A 67 5.86 12.34 -0.36
CA GLU A 67 4.58 11.86 0.14
C GLU A 67 4.44 12.09 1.65
N LEU A 68 5.50 11.84 2.44
CA LEU A 68 5.50 12.08 3.88
C LEU A 68 5.43 13.58 4.20
N ILE A 69 6.19 14.40 3.47
CA ILE A 69 6.21 15.86 3.63
C ILE A 69 4.83 16.44 3.33
N ALA A 70 4.16 15.96 2.28
CA ALA A 70 2.80 16.38 1.93
C ALA A 70 1.78 16.06 3.03
N VAL A 71 1.82 14.84 3.58
CA VAL A 71 0.93 14.43 4.69
C VAL A 71 1.23 15.24 5.97
N LEU A 72 2.51 15.48 6.28
CA LEU A 72 2.93 16.32 7.41
C LEU A 72 2.43 17.77 7.26
N ALA A 73 2.63 18.38 6.09
CA ALA A 73 2.16 19.74 5.82
C ALA A 73 0.63 19.85 5.93
N ALA A 74 -0.10 18.86 5.40
CA ALA A 74 -1.55 18.78 5.53
C ALA A 74 -2.00 18.66 7.00
N ALA A 75 -1.34 17.83 7.80
CA ALA A 75 -1.64 17.69 9.22
C ALA A 75 -1.38 18.99 10.01
N VAL A 76 -0.29 19.70 9.71
CA VAL A 76 0.02 20.99 10.33
C VAL A 76 -0.99 22.05 9.91
N ALA A 77 -1.39 22.09 8.64
CA ALA A 77 -2.44 22.98 8.15
C ALA A 77 -3.78 22.74 8.85
N ALA A 78 -4.19 21.47 8.97
CA ALA A 78 -5.42 21.08 9.64
C ALA A 78 -5.41 21.41 11.14
N THR A 79 -4.30 21.17 11.84
CA THR A 79 -4.20 21.42 13.29
C THR A 79 -4.03 22.90 13.64
N SER A 80 -3.36 23.66 12.79
CA SER A 80 -3.09 25.09 13.00
C SER A 80 -4.16 26.00 12.38
N GLY A 81 -5.09 25.46 11.59
CA GLY A 81 -6.14 26.22 10.90
C GLY A 81 -5.62 27.19 9.83
N LYS A 82 -4.38 27.00 9.37
CA LYS A 82 -3.70 27.87 8.39
C LYS A 82 -3.54 27.14 7.06
N SER A 83 -3.45 27.89 5.96
CA SER A 83 -3.26 27.33 4.62
C SER A 83 -1.86 26.73 4.43
N LEU A 84 -1.73 25.79 3.49
CA LEU A 84 -0.50 25.06 3.20
C LEU A 84 0.69 25.95 2.79
N ASP A 85 0.42 27.11 2.17
CA ASP A 85 1.47 28.05 1.75
C ASP A 85 2.11 28.82 2.91
N SER A 86 1.54 28.75 4.11
CA SER A 86 2.05 29.52 5.25
C SER A 86 3.25 28.88 5.96
N PHE A 87 3.66 27.68 5.56
CA PHE A 87 4.82 26.98 6.13
C PHE A 87 5.55 26.13 5.09
N ILE A 88 6.88 26.02 5.26
CA ILE A 88 7.76 25.19 4.43
C ILE A 88 8.54 24.20 5.29
N VAL A 89 8.71 22.96 4.80
CA VAL A 89 9.50 21.93 5.47
C VAL A 89 10.96 22.06 5.02
N ARG A 90 11.84 22.50 5.92
CA ARG A 90 13.29 22.65 5.64
C ARG A 90 14.08 21.36 5.84
N SER A 91 13.66 20.52 6.78
CA SER A 91 14.27 19.22 7.01
C SER A 91 13.27 18.27 7.65
N ALA A 92 13.31 17.02 7.23
CA ALA A 92 12.59 15.91 7.85
C ALA A 92 13.64 14.86 8.24
N ARG A 93 13.82 14.65 9.54
CA ARG A 93 14.70 13.59 10.06
C ARG A 93 13.90 12.76 11.05
N ARG A 94 14.05 11.44 10.99
CA ARG A 94 13.54 10.57 12.04
C ARG A 94 14.34 10.84 13.31
N ALA A 95 13.64 11.12 14.39
CA ALA A 95 14.26 11.16 15.71
C ALA A 95 14.68 9.73 16.07
N ASP A 96 15.94 9.58 16.48
CA ASP A 96 16.38 8.35 17.14
C ASP A 96 15.73 8.35 18.53
N ARG A 97 14.73 7.49 18.71
CA ARG A 97 13.94 7.41 19.94
C ARG A 97 14.16 6.06 20.59
N ALA A 98 14.19 6.05 21.92
CA ALA A 98 14.27 4.83 22.69
C ALA A 98 13.10 3.88 22.30
N LYS A 99 13.41 2.59 22.15
CA LYS A 99 12.44 1.57 21.74
C LYS A 99 11.25 1.57 22.69
N SER A 100 10.05 1.70 22.15
CA SER A 100 8.84 1.71 22.97
C SER A 100 8.58 0.35 23.62
N PRO A 101 7.85 0.29 24.75
CA PRO A 101 7.47 -0.99 25.37
C PRO A 101 6.74 -1.95 24.42
N TRP A 102 5.95 -1.40 23.48
CA TRP A 102 5.27 -2.18 22.43
C TRP A 102 6.24 -2.73 21.38
N GLU A 103 7.25 -1.95 20.97
CA GLU A 103 8.29 -2.43 20.06
C GLU A 103 9.14 -3.55 20.72
N GLN A 104 9.43 -3.42 22.01
CA GLN A 104 10.13 -4.47 22.77
C GLN A 104 9.27 -5.74 22.92
N ALA A 105 7.97 -5.59 23.17
CA ALA A 105 7.05 -6.71 23.26
C ALA A 105 6.93 -7.46 21.92
N ALA A 106 6.81 -6.74 20.80
CA ALA A 106 6.75 -7.34 19.46
C ALA A 106 8.05 -8.08 19.10
N LEU A 107 9.22 -7.50 19.43
CA LEU A 107 10.50 -8.16 19.20
C LEU A 107 10.65 -9.45 20.02
N ARG A 108 10.10 -9.46 21.24
CA ARG A 108 10.11 -10.64 22.11
C ARG A 108 9.27 -11.79 21.56
N ASP A 109 8.17 -11.47 20.88
CA ASP A 109 7.29 -12.46 20.26
C ASP A 109 7.91 -13.06 18.99
N LEU A 110 8.67 -12.26 18.23
CA LEU A 110 9.43 -12.71 17.06
C LEU A 110 10.61 -13.64 17.40
N MET A 111 11.12 -13.59 18.64
CA MET A 111 12.27 -14.40 19.09
C MET A 111 11.86 -15.70 19.79
N ARG A 112 10.57 -16.05 19.78
CA ARG A 112 10.04 -17.28 20.38
C ARG A 112 9.73 -18.33 19.32
#